data_AF-A0A9W5N111-F1
#
_entry.id   AF-A0A9W5N111-F1
#
_cell.length_a   1.000
_cell.length_b   1.000
_cell.length_c   1.000
_cell.angle_alpha   90.00
_cell.angle_beta   90.00
_cell.angle_gamma   90.00
#
_symmetry.space_group_name_H-M   'P 1'
#
loop_
_entity.id
_entity.type
_entity.pdbx_description
1 polymer ?
#
loop_
_entity_poly.entity_id
_entity_poly.type
_entity_poly.pdbx_seq_one_letter_code
_entity_poly.pdbx_strand_id
1 'polypeptide(L)'
;MKKLIYTLLAGTALTAANAQQPPRIEIKLCNEQAIAKLMQKADKDTLYSAAQDCNDKGRSATLLSAAAEKGHGQAALKLAEQKYADYYKFDAALWALQAKQAGEELPPHLVKLLADNPQITLDMPMATPQIYNLSKHDLGTLSEKAEKGDGKAAQRLADYYMYAASSLPSAERQAKADYWRMHANNLLANK
;
A
#
# COMPACT_ATOMS: atom_id res chain seq x y z
N MET A 1 51.73 -56.18 -11.24
CA MET A 1 51.51 -55.22 -10.14
C MET A 1 49.99 -55.16 -9.92
N LYS A 2 49.39 -55.82 -8.90
CA LYS A 2 48.95 -55.28 -7.56
C LYS A 2 48.14 -53.96 -7.72
N LYS A 3 46.88 -53.74 -7.31
CA LYS A 3 45.93 -54.14 -6.22
C LYS A 3 44.47 -53.89 -6.71
N LEU A 4 43.39 -54.61 -6.35
CA LEU A 4 42.60 -54.72 -5.09
C LEU A 4 41.78 -53.46 -4.67
N ILE A 5 40.47 -53.67 -4.36
CA ILE A 5 39.54 -52.92 -3.45
C ILE A 5 38.60 -51.89 -4.15
N TYR A 6 37.27 -52.10 -4.25
CA TYR A 6 36.14 -51.97 -3.29
C TYR A 6 35.65 -50.52 -2.99
N THR A 7 34.36 -50.28 -3.33
CA THR A 7 33.33 -49.40 -2.72
C THR A 7 33.59 -47.92 -2.44
N LEU A 8 32.65 -47.06 -2.90
CA LEU A 8 31.87 -46.18 -2.02
C LEU A 8 30.61 -45.65 -2.73
N LEU A 9 29.45 -46.00 -2.15
CA LEU A 9 28.20 -45.28 -2.32
C LEU A 9 28.38 -43.83 -1.88
N ALA A 10 27.95 -42.88 -2.70
CA ALA A 10 27.62 -41.54 -2.23
C ALA A 10 26.33 -41.12 -2.93
N GLY A 11 25.20 -41.39 -2.26
CA GLY A 11 23.95 -40.73 -2.59
C GLY A 11 24.10 -39.25 -2.31
N THR A 12 23.99 -38.42 -3.34
CA THR A 12 23.80 -36.99 -3.16
C THR A 12 22.34 -36.77 -2.81
N ALA A 13 22.08 -36.67 -1.51
CA ALA A 13 20.85 -36.10 -0.99
C ALA A 13 20.71 -34.68 -1.55
N LEU A 14 19.70 -34.46 -2.39
CA LEU A 14 19.16 -33.12 -2.63
C LEU A 14 18.60 -32.64 -1.30
N THR A 15 19.38 -31.87 -0.56
CA THR A 15 18.86 -31.04 0.53
C THR A 15 18.01 -29.96 -0.12
N ALA A 16 16.72 -30.25 -0.28
CA ALA A 16 15.71 -29.21 -0.36
C ALA A 16 15.92 -28.34 0.89
N ALA A 17 16.45 -27.13 0.67
CA ALA A 17 16.46 -26.10 1.68
C ALA A 17 14.99 -25.90 2.06
N ASN A 18 14.60 -26.51 3.17
CA ASN A 18 13.30 -26.36 3.78
C ASN A 18 13.28 -24.91 4.25
N ALA A 19 12.87 -23.99 3.36
CA ALA A 19 12.48 -22.65 3.74
C ALA A 19 11.27 -22.86 4.65
N GLN A 20 11.56 -22.99 5.94
CA GLN A 20 10.57 -23.10 6.98
C GLN A 20 9.67 -21.89 6.80
N GLN A 21 8.46 -22.09 6.27
CA GLN A 21 7.48 -21.03 6.19
C GLN A 21 7.40 -20.43 7.61
N PRO A 22 7.54 -19.11 7.76
CA PRO A 22 7.42 -18.49 9.07
C PRO A 22 6.12 -18.97 9.72
N PRO A 23 6.11 -19.17 11.05
CA PRO A 23 4.98 -19.76 11.75
C PRO A 23 3.71 -19.03 11.33
N ARG A 24 2.84 -19.76 10.62
CA ARG A 24 1.58 -19.22 10.11
C ARG A 24 0.68 -19.00 11.32
N ILE A 25 0.71 -17.79 11.87
CA ILE A 25 -0.23 -17.40 12.91
C ILE A 25 -1.58 -17.35 12.19
N GLU A 26 -2.38 -18.41 12.31
CA GLU A 26 -3.81 -18.32 12.02
C GLU A 26 -4.39 -17.28 12.97
N ILE A 27 -4.48 -16.03 12.54
CA ILE A 27 -5.16 -14.98 13.28
C ILE A 27 -6.65 -15.27 13.14
N LYS A 28 -7.13 -16.25 13.93
CA LYS A 28 -8.54 -16.68 13.96
C LYS A 28 -9.51 -15.54 14.26
N LEU A 29 -9.05 -14.42 14.80
CA LEU A 29 -9.79 -13.17 14.80
C LEU A 29 -8.84 -12.00 14.54
N CYS A 30 -8.93 -11.43 13.34
CA CYS A 30 -8.38 -10.10 13.05
C CYS A 30 -9.23 -9.06 13.79
N ASN A 31 -9.09 -9.02 15.12
CA ASN A 31 -9.75 -8.05 16.02
C ASN A 31 -8.74 -7.01 16.51
N GLU A 32 -9.24 -5.89 17.03
CA GLU A 32 -8.43 -4.72 17.39
C GLU A 32 -7.36 -5.02 18.44
N GLN A 33 -7.69 -5.79 19.49
CA GLN A 33 -6.73 -6.14 20.53
C GLN A 33 -5.60 -7.03 20.01
N ALA A 34 -5.91 -7.98 19.13
CA ALA A 34 -4.91 -8.85 18.53
C ALA A 34 -3.96 -8.05 17.62
N ILE A 35 -4.50 -7.15 16.80
CA ILE A 35 -3.70 -6.29 15.91
C ILE A 35 -2.79 -5.37 16.70
N ALA A 36 -3.30 -4.71 17.74
CA ALA A 36 -2.49 -3.82 18.57
C ALA A 36 -1.30 -4.57 19.20
N LYS A 37 -1.52 -5.80 19.68
CA LYS A 37 -0.44 -6.65 20.22
C LYS A 37 0.56 -7.06 19.14
N LEU A 38 0.09 -7.41 17.95
CA LEU A 38 0.95 -7.77 16.82
C LEU A 38 1.81 -6.60 16.38
N MET A 39 1.23 -5.42 16.15
CA MET A 39 1.98 -4.23 15.71
C MET A 39 3.14 -3.88 16.66
N GLN A 40 2.95 -4.05 17.96
CA GLN A 40 3.97 -3.77 18.98
C GLN A 40 5.14 -4.75 18.97
N LYS A 41 4.89 -6.04 18.74
CA LYS A 41 5.87 -7.11 19.01
C LYS A 41 6.35 -7.88 17.79
N ALA A 42 5.52 -7.95 16.74
CA ALA A 42 5.80 -8.75 15.57
C ALA A 42 6.82 -8.06 14.66
N ASP A 43 7.67 -8.88 14.03
CA ASP A 43 8.52 -8.44 12.94
C ASP A 43 7.69 -8.17 11.66
N LYS A 44 8.38 -7.65 10.65
CA LYS A 44 7.77 -7.21 9.39
C LYS A 44 7.14 -8.36 8.58
N ASP A 45 7.70 -9.57 8.64
CA ASP A 45 7.24 -10.74 7.87
C ASP A 45 6.00 -11.36 8.53
N THR A 46 5.99 -11.39 9.86
CA THR A 46 4.84 -11.79 10.67
C THR A 46 3.66 -10.84 10.44
N LEU A 47 3.90 -9.51 10.43
CA LEU A 47 2.86 -8.52 10.14
C LEU A 47 2.30 -8.64 8.71
N TYR A 48 3.17 -8.91 7.74
CA TYR A 48 2.74 -9.11 6.36
C TYR A 48 1.88 -10.37 6.21
N SER A 49 2.32 -11.50 6.79
CA SER A 49 1.57 -12.76 6.79
C SER A 49 0.21 -12.59 7.47
N ALA A 50 0.20 -11.92 8.62
CA ALA A 50 -1.01 -11.56 9.36
C ALA A 50 -1.99 -10.74 8.51
N ALA A 51 -1.49 -9.80 7.70
CA ALA A 51 -2.32 -8.99 6.82
C ALA A 51 -2.98 -9.81 5.71
N GLN A 52 -2.30 -10.85 5.20
CA GLN A 52 -2.83 -11.74 4.16
C GLN A 52 -3.93 -12.65 4.68
N ASP A 53 -3.82 -13.11 5.93
CA ASP A 53 -4.80 -14.00 6.56
C ASP A 53 -5.98 -13.22 7.19
N CYS A 54 -5.89 -11.88 7.29
CA CYS A 54 -6.96 -11.04 7.81
C CYS A 54 -8.08 -10.82 6.78
N ASN A 55 -9.29 -11.30 7.10
CA ASN A 55 -10.47 -11.16 6.25
C ASN A 55 -11.10 -9.75 6.25
N ASP A 56 -10.80 -8.93 7.27
CA ASP A 56 -11.25 -7.56 7.37
C ASP A 56 -10.31 -6.64 6.58
N LYS A 57 -10.83 -6.00 5.53
CA LYS A 57 -10.03 -5.17 4.61
C LYS A 57 -9.35 -3.99 5.31
N GLY A 58 -10.05 -3.34 6.26
CA GLY A 58 -9.51 -2.17 6.95
C GLY A 58 -8.34 -2.55 7.86
N ARG A 59 -8.51 -3.64 8.60
CA ARG A 59 -7.49 -4.18 9.50
C ARG A 59 -6.31 -4.81 8.75
N SER A 60 -6.58 -5.48 7.63
CA SER A 60 -5.54 -5.97 6.71
C SER A 60 -4.67 -4.80 6.21
N ALA A 61 -5.29 -3.68 5.82
CA ALA A 61 -4.55 -2.48 5.43
C ALA A 61 -3.69 -1.92 6.57
N THR A 62 -4.19 -1.90 7.82
CA THR A 62 -3.39 -1.50 8.99
C THR A 62 -2.15 -2.37 9.19
N LEU A 63 -2.30 -3.69 9.06
CA LEU A 63 -1.18 -4.63 9.19
C LEU A 63 -0.19 -4.50 8.03
N LEU A 64 -0.65 -4.27 6.80
CA LEU A 64 0.21 -3.98 5.65
C LEU A 64 1.03 -2.72 5.88
N SER A 65 0.41 -1.62 6.34
CA SER A 65 1.13 -0.39 6.67
C SER A 65 2.20 -0.63 7.73
N ALA A 66 1.86 -1.34 8.81
CA ALA A 66 2.81 -1.66 9.86
C ALA A 66 4.00 -2.51 9.35
N ALA A 67 3.74 -3.48 8.47
CA ALA A 67 4.80 -4.28 7.85
C ALA A 67 5.70 -3.42 6.95
N ALA A 68 5.10 -2.56 6.12
CA ALA A 68 5.81 -1.66 5.22
C ALA A 68 6.67 -0.63 5.96
N GLU A 69 6.15 -0.04 7.04
CA GLU A 69 6.89 0.87 7.93
C GLU A 69 8.10 0.19 8.58
N LYS A 70 8.04 -1.13 8.81
CA LYS A 70 9.18 -1.96 9.25
C LYS A 70 10.08 -2.45 8.11
N GLY A 71 9.89 -1.94 6.89
CA GLY A 71 10.72 -2.24 5.72
C GLY A 71 10.38 -3.56 5.02
N HIS A 72 9.12 -4.00 5.04
CA HIS A 72 8.67 -5.12 4.22
C HIS A 72 8.36 -4.65 2.79
N GLY A 73 9.22 -5.02 1.84
CA GLY A 73 9.16 -4.56 0.45
C GLY A 73 7.81 -4.83 -0.23
N GLN A 74 7.36 -6.08 -0.26
CA GLN A 74 6.08 -6.43 -0.87
C GLN A 74 4.87 -5.74 -0.20
N ALA A 75 4.96 -5.40 1.08
CA ALA A 75 3.88 -4.71 1.77
C ALA A 75 3.81 -3.27 1.27
N ALA A 76 4.96 -2.60 1.17
CA ALA A 76 5.07 -1.28 0.56
C ALA A 76 4.60 -1.29 -0.90
N LEU A 77 4.96 -2.31 -1.70
CA LEU A 77 4.50 -2.41 -3.09
C LEU A 77 2.97 -2.53 -3.18
N LYS A 78 2.35 -3.36 -2.32
CA LYS A 78 0.88 -3.48 -2.28
C LYS A 78 0.20 -2.17 -1.89
N LEU A 79 0.75 -1.44 -0.93
CA LEU A 79 0.23 -0.13 -0.54
C LEU A 79 0.40 0.90 -1.66
N ALA A 80 1.52 0.88 -2.38
CA ALA A 80 1.77 1.75 -3.51
C ALA A 80 0.70 1.56 -4.60
N GLU A 81 0.41 0.30 -4.96
CA GLU A 81 -0.65 -0.05 -5.92
C GLU A 81 -2.03 0.42 -5.47
N GLN A 82 -2.39 0.15 -4.21
CA GLN A 82 -3.68 0.56 -3.65
C GLN A 82 -3.83 2.09 -3.70
N LYS A 83 -2.83 2.82 -3.21
CA LYS A 83 -2.84 4.28 -3.18
C LYS A 83 -2.84 4.88 -4.59
N TYR A 84 -2.17 4.24 -5.55
CA TYR A 84 -2.19 4.66 -6.94
C TYR A 84 -3.60 4.51 -7.53
N ALA A 85 -4.22 3.34 -7.33
CA ALA A 85 -5.59 3.06 -7.77
C ALA A 85 -6.65 3.94 -7.10
N ASP A 86 -6.35 4.43 -5.89
CA ASP A 86 -7.20 5.34 -5.11
C ASP A 86 -6.90 6.82 -5.38
N TYR A 87 -6.02 7.13 -6.35
CA TYR A 87 -5.64 8.49 -6.76
C TYR A 87 -4.89 9.31 -5.69
N TYR A 88 -4.25 8.66 -4.71
CA TYR A 88 -3.33 9.27 -3.74
C TYR A 88 -1.89 9.16 -4.23
N LYS A 89 -1.54 9.95 -5.26
CA LYS A 89 -0.23 9.90 -5.94
C LYS A 89 0.97 10.06 -4.99
N PHE A 90 0.85 10.94 -4.00
CA PHE A 90 1.94 11.20 -3.06
C PHE A 90 2.22 9.96 -2.19
N ASP A 91 1.19 9.42 -1.53
CA ASP A 91 1.30 8.16 -0.77
C ASP A 91 1.81 7.03 -1.66
N ALA A 92 1.25 6.89 -2.86
CA ALA A 92 1.65 5.85 -3.80
C ALA A 92 3.14 5.93 -4.17
N ALA A 93 3.65 7.15 -4.39
CA ALA A 93 5.06 7.38 -4.70
C ALA A 93 5.96 7.08 -3.50
N LEU A 94 5.58 7.50 -2.28
CA LEU A 94 6.36 7.18 -1.08
C LEU A 94 6.45 5.68 -0.83
N TRP A 95 5.32 4.97 -0.92
CA TRP A 95 5.32 3.51 -0.78
C TRP A 95 6.12 2.82 -1.90
N ALA A 96 6.04 3.33 -3.13
CA ALA A 96 6.84 2.81 -4.25
C ALA A 96 8.34 3.00 -4.03
N LEU A 97 8.76 4.16 -3.48
CA LEU A 97 10.17 4.39 -3.12
C LEU A 97 10.64 3.43 -2.04
N GLN A 98 9.82 3.18 -1.02
CA GLN A 98 10.15 2.23 0.04
C GLN A 98 10.24 0.79 -0.48
N ALA A 99 9.32 0.39 -1.36
CA ALA A 99 9.38 -0.92 -2.02
C ALA A 99 10.67 -1.08 -2.84
N LYS A 100 11.03 -0.06 -3.63
CA LYS A 100 12.28 -0.03 -4.41
C LYS A 100 13.52 -0.09 -3.51
N GLN A 101 13.52 0.62 -2.38
CA GLN A 101 14.63 0.59 -1.43
C GLN A 101 14.78 -0.79 -0.77
N ALA A 102 13.67 -1.50 -0.55
CA ALA A 102 13.65 -2.87 -0.06
C ALA A 102 14.01 -3.93 -1.11
N GLY A 103 14.31 -3.51 -2.36
CA GLY A 103 14.73 -4.39 -3.44
C GLY A 103 13.59 -4.96 -4.30
N GLU A 104 12.36 -4.46 -4.14
CA GLU A 104 11.24 -4.89 -4.98
C GLU A 104 11.33 -4.26 -6.38
N GLU A 105 10.97 -5.05 -7.39
CA GLU A 105 10.77 -4.55 -8.73
C GLU A 105 9.44 -3.79 -8.82
N LEU A 106 9.50 -2.55 -9.32
CA LEU A 106 8.30 -1.73 -9.48
C LEU A 106 7.66 -1.97 -10.86
N PRO A 107 6.33 -2.09 -10.92
CA PRO A 107 5.62 -2.14 -12.19
C PRO A 107 5.69 -0.80 -12.94
N PRO A 108 5.50 -0.81 -14.28
CA PRO A 108 5.77 0.36 -15.13
C PRO A 108 5.04 1.64 -14.74
N HIS A 109 3.78 1.57 -14.28
CA HIS A 109 3.03 2.76 -13.87
C HIS A 109 3.55 3.39 -12.59
N LEU A 110 4.09 2.61 -11.65
CA LEU A 110 4.76 3.13 -10.46
C LEU A 110 6.15 3.69 -10.80
N VAL A 111 6.88 3.08 -11.73
CA VAL A 111 8.12 3.67 -12.26
C VAL A 111 7.84 5.03 -12.88
N LYS A 112 6.80 5.13 -13.72
CA LYS A 112 6.38 6.39 -14.32
C LYS A 112 5.93 7.41 -13.27
N LEU A 113 5.17 6.99 -12.26
CA LEU A 113 4.74 7.86 -11.15
C LEU A 113 5.95 8.52 -10.47
N LEU A 114 7.00 7.76 -10.18
CA LEU A 114 8.22 8.29 -9.56
C LEU A 114 8.96 9.26 -10.51
N ALA A 115 9.05 8.93 -11.80
CA ALA A 115 9.67 9.80 -12.79
C ALA A 115 8.93 11.14 -12.97
N ASP A 116 7.60 11.11 -12.92
CA ASP A 116 6.75 12.30 -13.02
C ASP A 116 6.74 13.14 -11.72
N ASN A 117 7.27 12.61 -10.61
CA ASN A 117 7.28 13.28 -9.30
C ASN A 117 8.68 13.21 -8.62
N PRO A 118 9.74 13.76 -9.24
CA PRO A 118 11.11 13.67 -8.74
C PRO A 118 11.34 14.38 -7.40
N GLN A 119 10.44 15.27 -7.01
CA GLN A 119 10.46 15.95 -5.73
C GLN A 119 10.12 15.04 -4.55
N ILE A 120 9.46 13.89 -4.78
CA ILE A 120 9.06 12.99 -3.69
C ILE A 120 10.26 12.15 -3.27
N THR A 121 10.59 12.21 -1.99
CA THR A 121 11.77 11.56 -1.39
C THR A 121 11.40 10.94 -0.04
N LEU A 122 12.18 9.94 0.42
CA LEU A 122 11.89 9.16 1.62
C LEU A 122 12.02 9.94 2.95
N ASP A 123 12.64 11.11 2.93
CA ASP A 123 12.73 12.05 4.05
C ASP A 123 11.47 12.91 4.22
N MET A 124 10.54 12.88 3.26
CA MET A 124 9.28 13.61 3.38
C MET A 124 8.34 12.94 4.40
N PRO A 125 7.65 13.71 5.26
CA PRO A 125 6.68 13.15 6.17
C PRO A 125 5.45 12.64 5.39
N MET A 126 5.01 11.42 5.68
CA MET A 126 3.76 10.87 5.11
C MET A 126 2.50 11.66 5.51
N ALA A 127 2.56 12.49 6.55
CA ALA A 127 1.40 13.16 7.14
C ALA A 127 1.32 14.67 6.83
N THR A 128 1.93 15.15 5.75
CA THR A 128 1.78 16.57 5.38
C THR A 128 0.45 16.82 4.64
N PRO A 129 -0.22 17.97 4.80
CA PRO A 129 -1.42 18.31 4.01
C PRO A 129 -1.20 18.24 2.49
N GLN A 130 0.06 18.29 2.05
CA GLN A 130 0.46 18.17 0.65
C GLN A 130 0.04 16.82 0.04
N ILE A 131 -0.19 15.78 0.84
CA ILE A 131 -0.73 14.50 0.37
C ILE A 131 -2.09 14.66 -0.33
N TYR A 132 -2.83 15.70 0.03
CA TYR A 132 -4.14 15.99 -0.56
C TYR A 132 -4.08 16.87 -1.79
N ASN A 133 -2.93 17.49 -2.10
CA ASN A 133 -2.79 18.37 -3.27
C ASN A 133 -3.10 17.64 -4.57
N LEU A 134 -3.79 18.33 -5.47
CA LEU A 134 -4.05 17.89 -6.83
C LEU A 134 -3.63 19.01 -7.79
N SER A 135 -3.01 18.62 -8.90
CA SER A 135 -2.76 19.54 -10.01
C SER A 135 -4.08 19.93 -10.69
N LYS A 136 -4.10 21.03 -11.45
CA LYS A 136 -5.29 21.41 -12.25
C LYS A 136 -5.69 20.31 -13.24
N HIS A 137 -4.72 19.64 -13.83
CA HIS A 137 -4.96 18.51 -14.72
C HIS A 137 -5.63 17.33 -13.99
N ASP A 138 -5.15 17.00 -12.79
CA ASP A 138 -5.72 15.92 -11.98
C ASP A 138 -7.13 16.25 -11.50
N LEU A 139 -7.41 17.50 -11.15
CA LEU A 139 -8.76 17.94 -10.79
C LEU A 139 -9.74 17.72 -11.95
N GLY A 140 -9.37 18.11 -13.17
CA GLY A 140 -10.19 17.88 -14.36
C GLY A 140 -10.42 16.39 -14.63
N THR A 141 -9.34 15.61 -14.61
CA THR A 141 -9.38 14.16 -14.85
C THR A 141 -10.23 13.42 -13.82
N LEU A 142 -10.07 13.73 -12.54
CA LEU A 142 -10.82 13.08 -11.46
C LEU A 142 -12.29 13.52 -11.47
N SER A 143 -12.57 14.78 -11.79
CA SER A 143 -13.97 15.24 -11.92
C SER A 143 -14.68 14.44 -13.01
N GLU A 144 -14.07 14.31 -14.20
CA GLU A 144 -14.66 13.53 -15.29
C GLU A 144 -14.89 12.06 -14.91
N LYS A 145 -13.93 11.44 -14.23
CA LYS A 145 -14.07 10.05 -13.73
C LYS A 145 -15.19 9.91 -12.70
N ALA A 146 -15.27 10.85 -11.76
CA ALA A 146 -16.29 10.86 -10.71
C ALA A 146 -17.70 11.03 -11.31
N GLU A 147 -17.85 11.93 -12.29
CA GLU A 147 -19.11 12.09 -13.03
C GLU A 147 -19.50 10.82 -13.81
N LYS A 148 -18.52 10.05 -14.27
CA LYS A 148 -18.71 8.73 -14.93
C LYS A 148 -18.93 7.57 -13.95
N GLY A 149 -19.05 7.84 -12.64
CA GLY A 149 -19.38 6.84 -11.63
C GLY A 149 -18.18 6.26 -10.86
N ASP A 150 -17.00 6.87 -10.97
CA ASP A 150 -15.85 6.49 -10.14
C ASP A 150 -15.95 7.11 -8.74
N GLY A 151 -16.50 6.32 -7.80
CA GLY A 151 -16.60 6.73 -6.39
C GLY A 151 -15.26 7.02 -5.70
N LYS A 152 -14.14 6.42 -6.14
CA LYS A 152 -12.82 6.71 -5.57
C LYS A 152 -12.31 8.07 -6.06
N ALA A 153 -12.57 8.41 -7.31
CA ALA A 153 -12.28 9.74 -7.83
C ALA A 153 -13.10 10.82 -7.09
N ALA A 154 -14.38 10.55 -6.82
CA ALA A 154 -15.24 11.43 -6.02
C ALA A 154 -14.70 11.59 -4.59
N GLN A 155 -14.32 10.51 -3.92
CA GLN A 155 -13.72 10.59 -2.58
C GLN A 155 -12.43 11.42 -2.60
N ARG A 156 -11.57 11.23 -3.60
CA ARG A 156 -10.32 11.97 -3.71
C ARG A 156 -10.54 13.47 -3.90
N LEU A 157 -11.56 13.86 -4.68
CA LEU A 157 -11.97 15.25 -4.84
C LEU A 157 -12.50 15.85 -3.53
N ALA A 158 -13.29 15.08 -2.77
CA ALA A 158 -13.79 15.51 -1.46
C ALA A 158 -12.64 15.86 -0.51
N ASP A 159 -11.62 14.99 -0.45
CA ASP A 159 -10.44 15.21 0.39
C ASP A 159 -9.63 16.42 -0.06
N TYR A 160 -9.46 16.62 -1.38
CA TYR A 160 -8.78 17.80 -1.90
C TYR A 160 -9.49 19.10 -1.48
N TYR A 161 -10.81 19.19 -1.66
CA TYR A 161 -11.54 20.40 -1.31
C TYR A 161 -11.54 20.66 0.19
N MET A 162 -11.59 19.61 1.00
CA MET A 162 -11.54 19.72 2.45
C MET A 162 -10.15 20.20 2.95
N TYR A 163 -9.06 19.64 2.41
CA TYR A 163 -7.74 19.77 3.03
C TYR A 163 -6.70 20.56 2.24
N ALA A 164 -6.85 20.69 0.92
CA ALA A 164 -5.80 21.21 0.03
C ALA A 164 -6.22 22.40 -0.85
N ALA A 165 -7.52 22.65 -1.03
CA ALA A 165 -8.02 23.74 -1.87
C ALA A 165 -7.90 25.14 -1.21
N SER A 166 -6.79 25.44 -0.53
CA SER A 166 -6.61 26.62 0.33
C SER A 166 -6.84 27.97 -0.35
N SER A 167 -6.75 28.03 -1.68
CA SER A 167 -7.05 29.20 -2.50
C SER A 167 -8.54 29.56 -2.57
N LEU A 168 -9.44 28.63 -2.21
CA LEU A 168 -10.88 28.88 -2.17
C LEU A 168 -11.33 29.36 -0.79
N PRO A 169 -12.38 30.19 -0.72
CA PRO A 169 -13.05 30.55 0.54
C PRO A 169 -13.54 29.31 1.29
N SER A 170 -13.50 29.36 2.63
CA SER A 170 -13.86 28.21 3.49
C SER A 170 -15.26 27.62 3.18
N ALA A 171 -16.26 28.49 3.00
CA ALA A 171 -17.62 28.05 2.66
C ALA A 171 -17.70 27.33 1.31
N GLU A 172 -16.93 27.78 0.31
CA GLU A 172 -16.89 27.13 -1.00
C GLU A 172 -16.17 25.78 -0.93
N ARG A 173 -15.06 25.70 -0.18
CA ARG A 173 -14.36 24.43 0.08
C ARG A 173 -15.29 23.41 0.70
N GLN A 174 -16.01 23.81 1.75
CA GLN A 174 -16.94 22.92 2.45
C GLN A 174 -18.05 22.42 1.52
N ALA A 175 -18.70 23.31 0.77
CA ALA A 175 -19.76 22.95 -0.15
C ALA A 175 -19.29 21.95 -1.23
N LYS A 176 -18.10 22.16 -1.81
CA LYS A 176 -17.52 21.23 -2.79
C LYS A 176 -17.12 19.90 -2.15
N ALA A 177 -16.52 19.93 -0.96
CA ALA A 177 -16.16 18.72 -0.24
C ALA A 177 -17.40 17.86 0.08
N ASP A 178 -18.48 18.49 0.54
CA ASP A 178 -19.73 17.80 0.87
C ASP A 178 -20.43 17.24 -0.37
N TYR A 179 -20.45 17.99 -1.47
CA TYR A 179 -20.95 17.52 -2.76
C TYR A 179 -20.24 16.24 -3.19
N TRP A 180 -18.91 16.26 -3.25
CA TRP A 180 -18.13 15.10 -3.68
C TRP A 180 -18.19 13.93 -2.69
N ARG A 181 -18.27 14.20 -1.39
CA ARG A 181 -18.44 13.14 -0.37
C ARG A 181 -19.79 12.45 -0.51
N MET A 182 -20.87 13.21 -0.69
CA MET A 182 -22.20 12.65 -0.95
C MET A 182 -22.19 11.81 -2.23
N HIS A 183 -21.58 12.32 -3.31
CA HIS A 183 -21.46 11.60 -4.57
C HIS A 183 -20.65 10.29 -4.42
N ALA A 184 -19.52 10.34 -3.70
CA ALA A 184 -18.71 9.17 -3.39
C ALA A 184 -19.51 8.11 -2.63
N ASN A 185 -20.23 8.51 -1.57
CA ASN A 185 -21.06 7.60 -0.78
C ASN A 185 -22.13 6.91 -1.65
N ASN A 186 -22.80 7.67 -2.51
CA ASN A 186 -23.79 7.10 -3.43
C ASN A 186 -23.16 6.12 -4.43
N LEU A 187 -21.97 6.40 -4.94
CA LEU A 187 -21.30 5.55 -5.93
C LEU A 187 -20.64 4.31 -5.31
N LEU A 188 -20.19 4.39 -4.06
CA LEU A 188 -19.54 3.29 -3.35
C LEU A 188 -20.55 2.36 -2.67
N ALA A 189 -21.73 2.85 -2.27
CA ALA A 189 -22.79 2.03 -1.68
C ALA A 189 -23.53 1.16 -2.72
N ASN A 190 -23.44 1.51 -4.01
CA ASN A 190 -24.10 0.81 -5.12
C ASN A 190 -23.19 -0.21 -5.84
N LYS A 191 -22.09 -0.65 -5.21
CA LYS A 191 -21.12 -1.63 -5.72
C LYS A 191 -21.00 -2.83 -4.80
#